data_AF-A0A918YQ99-F1
#
_entry.id   AF-A0A918YQ99-F1
#
_cell.length_a   1.000
_cell.length_b   1.000
_cell.length_c   1.000
_cell.angle_alpha   90.00
_cell.angle_beta   90.00
_cell.angle_gamma   90.00
#
_symmetry.space_group_name_H-M   'P 1'
#
loop_
_entity.id
_entity.type
_entity.pdbx_description
1 polymer ?
#
loop_
_entity_poly.entity_id
_entity_poly.type
_entity_poly.pdbx_seq_one_letter_code
_entity_poly.pdbx_strand_id
1 'polypeptide(L)'
;MTPLNSPLEVGVRALVLLAESHPRPLDLAQLVALDYLVLHSGEFDGPRSLHPDLPAREGELGRKRELLEQGLLVLIRAGLADIVSSEGGLMYAATETGPTFIEVLEAPYVASLRERAEWALRHYASAAHARSVTHQIINRAATGSASEGAGHG
;
A
#
# COMPACT_ATOMS: atom_id res chain seq x y z
N MET A 1 -20.91 -5.29 -7.87
CA MET A 1 -19.73 -5.57 -7.01
C MET A 1 -18.57 -4.80 -7.59
N THR A 2 -17.94 -3.91 -6.83
CA THR A 2 -16.69 -3.24 -7.25
C THR A 2 -15.52 -4.10 -6.77
N PRO A 3 -14.85 -4.87 -7.65
CA PRO A 3 -13.79 -5.80 -7.25
C PRO A 3 -12.52 -5.11 -6.74
N LEU A 4 -12.32 -3.82 -7.08
CA LEU A 4 -11.17 -3.00 -6.67
C LEU A 4 -11.43 -2.33 -5.32
N ASN A 5 -10.44 -2.33 -4.43
CA ASN A 5 -10.47 -1.84 -3.05
C ASN A 5 -11.37 -2.65 -2.09
N SER A 6 -11.53 -3.95 -2.34
CA SER A 6 -12.12 -4.87 -1.35
C SER A 6 -11.07 -5.25 -0.28
N PRO A 7 -11.46 -5.63 0.94
CA PRO A 7 -10.51 -6.10 1.96
C PRO A 7 -9.61 -7.24 1.48
N LEU A 8 -10.11 -8.10 0.59
CA LEU A 8 -9.34 -9.17 -0.02
C LEU A 8 -8.24 -8.63 -0.95
N GLU A 9 -8.59 -7.71 -1.86
CA GLU A 9 -7.63 -7.13 -2.80
C GLU A 9 -6.58 -6.28 -2.08
N VAL A 10 -6.98 -5.47 -1.10
CA VAL A 10 -6.05 -4.75 -0.23
C VAL A 10 -5.17 -5.71 0.58
N GLY A 11 -5.73 -6.82 1.07
CA GLY A 11 -4.97 -7.88 1.72
C GLY A 11 -3.90 -8.48 0.79
N VAL A 12 -4.23 -8.78 -0.47
CA VAL A 12 -3.23 -9.28 -1.44
C VAL A 12 -2.11 -8.25 -1.66
N ARG A 13 -2.43 -6.96 -1.81
CA ARG A 13 -1.40 -5.91 -1.96
C ARG A 13 -0.51 -5.79 -0.71
N ALA A 14 -1.11 -5.86 0.48
CA ALA A 14 -0.37 -5.88 1.74
C ALA A 14 0.56 -7.10 1.82
N LEU A 15 0.08 -8.28 1.42
CA LEU A 15 0.90 -9.49 1.41
C LEU A 15 2.05 -9.39 0.41
N VAL A 16 1.84 -8.81 -0.77
CA VAL A 16 2.91 -8.54 -1.74
C VAL A 16 3.98 -7.65 -1.10
N LEU A 17 3.60 -6.55 -0.45
CA LEU A 17 4.56 -5.66 0.24
C LEU A 17 5.34 -6.39 1.34
N LEU A 18 4.65 -7.18 2.16
CA LEU A 18 5.27 -7.95 3.24
C LEU A 18 6.16 -9.09 2.73
N ALA A 19 5.81 -9.71 1.60
CA ALA A 19 6.61 -10.74 0.95
C ALA A 19 7.89 -10.14 0.36
N GLU A 20 7.79 -9.01 -0.34
CA GLU A 20 8.95 -8.32 -0.89
C GLU A 20 9.85 -7.69 0.19
N SER A 21 9.31 -7.43 1.39
CA SER A 21 10.09 -6.96 2.53
C SER A 21 10.66 -8.08 3.40
N HIS A 22 10.21 -9.33 3.24
CA HIS A 22 10.54 -10.44 4.13
C HIS A 22 12.07 -10.66 4.23
N PRO A 23 12.63 -10.91 5.43
CA PRO A 23 11.97 -11.05 6.74
C PRO A 23 11.76 -9.72 7.49
N ARG A 24 12.00 -8.58 6.85
CA ARG A 24 11.90 -7.27 7.50
C ARG A 24 10.43 -6.89 7.75
N PRO A 25 10.05 -6.56 8.98
CA PRO A 25 8.69 -6.14 9.28
C PRO A 25 8.46 -4.66 8.91
N LEU A 26 7.19 -4.30 8.68
CA LEU A 26 6.73 -2.95 8.36
C LEU A 26 5.63 -2.53 9.34
N ASP A 27 5.65 -1.26 9.77
CA ASP A 27 4.54 -0.70 10.53
C ASP A 27 3.34 -0.38 9.62
N LEU A 28 2.19 -0.13 10.24
CA LEU A 28 0.96 0.16 9.49
C LEU A 28 1.06 1.44 8.65
N ALA A 29 1.79 2.46 9.11
CA ALA A 29 1.94 3.72 8.38
C ALA A 29 2.83 3.52 7.13
N GLN A 30 3.89 2.72 7.24
CA GLN A 30 4.71 2.28 6.11
C GLN A 30 3.85 1.52 5.11
N LEU A 31 3.04 0.57 5.55
CA LEU A 31 2.17 -0.20 4.64
C LEU A 31 1.15 0.70 3.92
N VAL A 32 0.52 1.66 4.60
CA VAL A 32 -0.40 2.62 3.95
C VAL A 32 0.33 3.47 2.90
N ALA A 33 1.52 3.98 3.22
CA ALA A 33 2.30 4.79 2.30
C ALA A 33 2.78 3.98 1.08
N LEU A 34 3.30 2.77 1.32
CA LEU A 34 3.78 1.88 0.28
C LEU A 34 2.63 1.36 -0.61
N ASP A 35 1.46 1.05 -0.05
CA ASP A 35 0.27 0.67 -0.82
C ASP A 35 -0.14 1.79 -1.78
N TYR A 36 -0.10 3.04 -1.32
CA TYR A 36 -0.35 4.19 -2.20
C TYR A 36 0.69 4.26 -3.34
N LEU A 37 1.99 4.17 -3.01
CA LEU A 37 3.07 4.22 -3.99
C LEU A 37 2.97 3.09 -5.03
N VAL A 38 2.54 1.89 -4.62
CA VAL A 38 2.35 0.76 -5.54
C VAL A 38 1.26 1.05 -6.57
N LEU A 39 0.20 1.75 -6.18
CA LEU A 39 -0.90 2.06 -7.09
C LEU A 39 -0.60 3.28 -7.98
N HIS A 40 0.12 4.24 -7.43
CA HIS A 40 0.38 5.57 -7.98
C HIS A 40 1.85 5.80 -8.33
N SER A 41 2.60 4.74 -8.64
CA SER A 41 4.07 4.79 -8.80
C SER A 41 4.53 5.81 -9.84
N GLY A 42 3.73 6.06 -10.89
CA GLY A 42 4.06 7.03 -11.94
C GLY A 42 4.10 8.48 -11.45
N GLU A 43 3.40 8.80 -10.35
CA GLU A 43 3.40 10.14 -9.74
C GLU A 43 4.66 10.46 -8.92
N PHE A 44 5.54 9.45 -8.75
CA PHE A 44 6.74 9.49 -7.91
C PHE A 44 7.98 8.99 -8.67
N ASP A 45 8.03 9.24 -9.98
CA ASP A 45 9.14 8.82 -10.86
C ASP A 45 9.39 7.30 -10.88
N GLY A 46 8.34 6.50 -10.61
CA GLY A 46 8.35 5.05 -10.66
C GLY A 46 7.78 4.46 -11.96
N PRO A 47 7.55 3.13 -11.98
CA PRO A 47 6.85 2.47 -13.07
C PRO A 47 5.46 3.09 -13.32
N ARG A 48 4.86 2.84 -14.49
CA ARG A 48 3.52 3.36 -14.82
C ARG A 48 2.51 2.99 -13.73
N SER A 49 1.71 3.94 -13.23
CA SER A 49 0.67 3.70 -12.22
C SER A 49 -0.28 2.57 -12.63
N LEU A 50 -0.70 1.75 -11.67
CA LEU A 50 -1.72 0.70 -11.88
C LEU A 50 -3.12 1.30 -11.90
N HIS A 51 -3.34 2.34 -11.12
CA HIS A 51 -4.59 3.07 -11.08
C HIS A 51 -4.45 4.37 -11.87
N PRO A 52 -5.53 4.81 -12.55
CA PRO A 52 -5.55 6.13 -13.14
C PRO A 52 -5.44 7.21 -12.05
N ASP A 53 -4.84 8.34 -12.40
CA ASP A 53 -4.77 9.50 -11.52
C ASP A 53 -6.20 10.03 -11.30
N LEU A 54 -6.77 9.73 -10.14
CA LEU A 54 -8.00 10.39 -9.67
C LEU A 54 -7.60 11.44 -8.62
N PRO A 55 -8.31 12.58 -8.55
CA PRO A 55 -8.10 13.55 -7.48
C PRO A 55 -8.26 12.84 -6.13
N ALA A 56 -7.18 12.81 -5.35
CA ALA A 56 -7.18 12.23 -4.02
C ALA A 56 -8.28 12.94 -3.20
N ARG A 57 -9.26 12.18 -2.72
CA ARG A 57 -10.38 12.75 -1.96
C ARG A 57 -9.99 12.86 -0.49
N GLU A 58 -10.40 13.94 0.16
CA GLU A 58 -10.25 14.08 1.61
C GLU A 58 -10.83 12.84 2.31
N GLY A 59 -10.06 12.26 3.25
CA GLY A 59 -10.44 11.04 3.99
C GLY A 59 -10.08 9.70 3.32
N GLU A 60 -9.56 9.70 2.10
CA GLU A 60 -9.20 8.45 1.40
C GLU A 60 -8.15 7.61 2.13
N LEU A 61 -7.12 8.26 2.71
CA LEU A 61 -6.09 7.57 3.50
C LEU A 61 -6.66 6.89 4.75
N GLY A 62 -7.65 7.50 5.40
CA GLY A 62 -8.33 6.91 6.56
C GLY A 62 -9.07 5.62 6.17
N ARG A 63 -9.86 5.68 5.10
CA ARG A 63 -10.57 4.49 4.57
C ARG A 63 -9.61 3.41 4.08
N LYS A 64 -8.50 3.80 3.43
CA LYS A 64 -7.45 2.85 3.00
C LYS A 64 -6.82 2.15 4.20
N ARG A 65 -6.54 2.89 5.28
CA ARG A 65 -6.02 2.32 6.52
C ARG A 65 -6.97 1.28 7.11
N GLU A 66 -8.26 1.57 7.21
CA GLU A 66 -9.26 0.61 7.73
C GLU A 66 -9.32 -0.67 6.88
N LEU A 67 -9.33 -0.55 5.55
CA LEU A 67 -9.30 -1.70 4.65
C LEU A 67 -8.00 -2.51 4.77
N LEU A 68 -6.88 -1.84 4.97
CA LEU A 68 -5.58 -2.47 5.14
C LEU A 68 -5.52 -3.25 6.46
N GLU A 69 -6.02 -2.69 7.56
CA GLU A 69 -6.14 -3.39 8.85
C GLU A 69 -7.04 -4.64 8.72
N GLN A 70 -8.18 -4.53 8.02
CA GLN A 70 -9.05 -5.67 7.74
C GLN A 70 -8.36 -6.73 6.88
N GLY A 71 -7.62 -6.32 5.85
CA GLY A 71 -6.85 -7.21 4.99
C GLY A 71 -5.75 -7.94 5.75
N LEU A 72 -4.97 -7.22 6.57
CA LEU A 72 -3.93 -7.79 7.44
C LEU A 72 -4.52 -8.83 8.38
N LEU A 73 -5.68 -8.56 8.98
CA LEU A 73 -6.35 -9.52 9.86
C LEU A 73 -6.76 -10.81 9.13
N VAL A 74 -7.17 -10.72 7.87
CA VAL A 74 -7.44 -11.90 7.03
C VAL A 74 -6.16 -12.69 6.78
N LEU A 75 -5.06 -12.02 6.42
CA LEU A 75 -3.76 -12.66 6.17
C LEU A 75 -3.21 -13.36 7.42
N ILE A 76 -3.32 -12.73 8.59
CA ILE A 76 -2.89 -13.29 9.87
C ILE A 76 -3.70 -14.55 10.19
N ARG A 77 -5.03 -14.49 10.03
CA ARG A 77 -5.88 -15.67 10.23
C ARG A 77 -5.59 -16.80 9.24
N ALA A 78 -5.08 -16.47 8.06
CA ALA A 78 -4.64 -17.44 7.05
C ALA A 78 -3.20 -17.95 7.28
N GLY A 79 -2.47 -17.42 8.27
CA GLY A 79 -1.08 -17.79 8.56
C GLY A 79 -0.06 -17.22 7.56
N LEU A 80 -0.45 -16.28 6.71
CA LEU A 80 0.39 -15.69 5.65
C LEU A 80 1.21 -14.48 6.13
N ALA A 81 0.73 -13.82 7.19
CA ALA A 81 1.41 -12.71 7.85
C ALA A 81 1.33 -12.85 9.37
N ASP A 82 2.22 -12.18 10.09
CA ASP A 82 2.30 -12.18 11.54
C ASP A 82 2.52 -10.77 12.11
N ILE A 83 2.19 -10.61 13.39
CA ILE A 83 2.44 -9.39 14.15
C ILE A 83 3.73 -9.56 14.95
N VAL A 84 4.65 -8.60 14.80
CA VAL A 84 5.92 -8.53 15.53
C VAL A 84 5.89 -7.32 16.46
N SER A 85 6.07 -7.55 17.76
CA SER A 85 6.19 -6.47 18.73
C SER A 85 7.57 -5.82 18.64
N SER A 86 7.59 -4.49 18.60
CA SER A 86 8.80 -3.66 18.63
C SER A 86 8.66 -2.57 19.69
N GLU A 87 9.77 -1.96 20.12
CA GLU A 87 9.75 -0.78 21.01
C GLU A 87 8.92 0.38 20.44
N GLY A 88 8.82 0.45 19.10
CA GLY A 88 8.04 1.46 18.38
C GLY A 88 6.56 1.12 18.15
N GLY A 89 6.08 -0.04 18.63
CA GLY A 89 4.70 -0.51 18.46
C GLY A 89 4.58 -1.82 17.67
N LEU A 90 3.40 -2.01 17.07
CA LEU A 90 3.09 -3.21 16.29
C LEU A 90 3.65 -3.10 14.89
N MET A 91 4.39 -4.12 14.48
CA MET A 91 4.88 -4.31 13.13
C MET A 91 4.24 -5.54 12.51
N TYR A 92 4.25 -5.63 11.19
CA TYR A 92 3.70 -6.75 10.43
C TYR A 92 4.80 -7.35 9.55
N ALA A 93 4.88 -8.67 9.48
CA ALA A 93 5.81 -9.38 8.60
C ALA A 93 5.07 -10.49 7.85
N ALA A 94 5.53 -10.83 6.66
CA ALA A 94 5.11 -12.10 6.05
C ALA A 94 5.72 -13.26 6.84
N THR A 95 4.95 -14.33 7.05
CA THR A 95 5.50 -15.60 7.52
C THR A 95 6.29 -16.26 6.39
N GLU A 96 6.98 -17.38 6.67
CA GLU A 96 7.65 -18.19 5.64
C GLU A 96 6.72 -18.62 4.49
N THR A 97 5.42 -18.72 4.76
CA THR A 97 4.42 -19.12 3.76
C THR A 97 3.95 -17.96 2.88
N GLY A 98 4.09 -16.71 3.34
CA GLY A 98 3.62 -15.52 2.63
C GLY A 98 4.25 -15.36 1.23
N PRO A 99 5.59 -15.35 1.10
CA PRO A 99 6.26 -15.27 -0.20
C PRO A 99 5.87 -16.43 -1.13
N THR A 100 5.82 -17.65 -0.59
CA THR A 100 5.43 -18.86 -1.35
C THR A 100 4.00 -18.72 -1.90
N PHE A 101 3.06 -18.20 -1.11
CA PHE A 101 1.69 -17.99 -1.56
C PHE A 101 1.60 -16.99 -2.72
N ILE A 102 2.38 -15.91 -2.66
CA ILE A 102 2.43 -14.91 -3.74
C ILE A 102 2.98 -15.50 -5.04
N GLU A 103 3.99 -16.38 -4.96
CA GLU A 103 4.55 -17.06 -6.13
C GLU A 103 3.52 -17.96 -6.83
N VAL A 104 2.65 -18.63 -6.07
CA VAL A 104 1.63 -19.54 -6.60
C VAL A 104 0.45 -18.82 -7.28
N LEU A 105 0.17 -17.55 -6.95
CA LEU A 105 -1.01 -16.84 -7.47
C LEU A 105 -0.96 -16.60 -9.00
N GLU A 106 0.19 -16.76 -9.66
CA GLU A 106 0.40 -16.72 -11.13
C GLU A 106 -0.52 -15.76 -11.92
N ALA A 107 -0.72 -14.55 -11.40
CA ALA A 107 -1.62 -13.57 -12.00
C ALA A 107 -0.81 -12.37 -12.55
N PRO A 108 -1.08 -11.89 -13.79
CA PRO A 108 -0.41 -10.71 -14.34
C PRO A 108 -0.51 -9.47 -13.45
N TYR A 109 -1.63 -9.34 -12.73
CA TYR A 109 -1.83 -8.26 -11.77
C TYR A 109 -0.88 -8.37 -10.57
N VAL A 110 -0.67 -9.58 -10.03
CA VAL A 110 0.27 -9.83 -8.92
C VAL A 110 1.71 -9.56 -9.36
N ALA A 111 2.10 -9.97 -10.57
CA ALA A 111 3.42 -9.64 -11.11
C ALA A 111 3.65 -8.12 -11.21
N SER A 112 2.63 -7.38 -11.68
CA SER A 112 2.69 -5.91 -11.75
C SER A 112 2.75 -5.24 -10.37
N LEU A 113 2.07 -5.82 -9.37
CA LEU A 113 2.16 -5.37 -7.97
C LEU A 113 3.56 -5.61 -7.41
N ARG A 114 4.17 -6.79 -7.63
CA ARG A 114 5.52 -7.13 -7.14
C ARG A 114 6.57 -6.17 -7.68
N GLU A 115 6.58 -5.92 -8.99
CA GLU A 115 7.49 -4.97 -9.64
C GLU A 115 7.46 -3.58 -8.94
N ARG A 116 6.26 -3.09 -8.63
CA ARG A 116 6.07 -1.79 -7.99
C ARG A 116 6.34 -1.83 -6.48
N ALA A 117 6.03 -2.93 -5.82
CA ALA A 117 6.32 -3.13 -4.39
C ALA A 117 7.84 -3.14 -4.16
N GLU A 118 8.58 -3.88 -4.98
CA GLU A 118 10.03 -3.85 -4.96
C GLU A 118 10.59 -2.44 -5.20
N TRP A 119 10.08 -1.74 -6.22
CA TRP A 119 10.48 -0.37 -6.48
C TRP A 119 10.18 0.55 -5.29
N ALA A 120 8.98 0.49 -4.72
CA ALA A 120 8.57 1.31 -3.59
C ALA A 120 9.42 1.02 -2.36
N LEU A 121 9.71 -0.24 -2.06
CA LEU A 121 10.56 -0.64 -0.93
C LEU A 121 12.00 -0.16 -1.11
N ARG A 122 12.58 -0.28 -2.32
CA ARG A 122 13.94 0.21 -2.59
C ARG A 122 14.11 1.70 -2.33
N HIS A 123 13.08 2.51 -2.59
CA HIS A 123 13.15 3.97 -2.47
C HIS A 123 12.56 4.51 -1.15
N TYR A 124 11.57 3.82 -0.55
CA TYR A 124 10.73 4.37 0.52
C TYR A 124 10.58 3.47 1.75
N ALA A 125 11.39 2.41 1.92
CA ALA A 125 11.24 1.49 3.06
C ALA A 125 11.54 2.08 4.46
N SER A 126 12.06 3.31 4.59
CA SER A 126 12.34 3.91 5.91
C SER A 126 11.09 4.56 6.52
N ALA A 127 10.98 4.57 7.85
CA ALA A 127 9.89 5.26 8.54
C ALA A 127 9.86 6.77 8.25
N ALA A 128 11.02 7.39 7.99
CA ALA A 128 11.10 8.79 7.58
C ALA A 128 10.46 9.01 6.20
N HIS A 129 10.66 8.08 5.27
CA HIS A 129 10.06 8.12 3.94
C HIS A 129 8.54 7.97 4.00
N ALA A 130 8.01 7.05 4.81
CA ALA A 130 6.56 6.87 4.95
C ALA A 130 5.83 8.15 5.40
N ARG A 131 6.41 8.90 6.36
CA ARG A 131 5.87 10.20 6.79
C ARG A 131 5.92 11.24 5.66
N SER A 132 7.06 11.34 4.96
CA SER A 132 7.21 12.28 3.83
C SER A 132 6.18 12.00 2.73
N VAL A 133 5.99 10.74 2.34
CA VAL A 133 5.02 10.31 1.33
C VAL A 133 3.61 10.64 1.78
N THR A 134 3.26 10.36 3.04
CA THR A 134 1.95 10.70 3.60
C THR A 134 1.67 12.21 3.50
N HIS A 135 2.65 13.05 3.83
CA HIS A 135 2.53 14.50 3.68
C HIS A 135 2.38 14.93 2.21
N GLN A 136 3.11 14.31 1.28
CA GLN A 136 2.98 14.60 -0.15
C GLN A 136 1.58 14.23 -0.68
N ILE A 137 1.03 13.11 -0.24
CA ILE A 137 -0.33 12.67 -0.61
C ILE A 137 -1.38 13.67 -0.09
N ILE A 138 -1.29 14.08 1.18
CA ILE A 138 -2.22 15.04 1.78
C ILE A 138 -2.14 16.40 1.08
N ASN A 139 -0.93 16.91 0.81
CA ASN A 139 -0.75 18.20 0.13
C ASN A 139 -1.26 18.16 -1.32
N ARG A 140 -1.15 17.03 -2.01
CA ARG A 140 -1.72 16.84 -3.35
C ARG A 140 -3.25 16.81 -3.33
N ALA A 141 -3.87 16.14 -2.34
CA ALA A 141 -5.33 16.17 -2.18
C ALA A 141 -5.86 17.60 -1.98
N ALA A 142 -5.16 18.42 -1.18
CA ALA A 142 -5.51 19.81 -0.93
C ALA A 142 -5.33 20.74 -2.15
N THR A 143 -4.41 20.41 -3.07
CA THR A 143 -4.17 21.20 -4.29
C THR A 143 -5.08 20.78 -5.45
N GLY A 144 -5.46 19.50 -5.53
CA GLY A 144 -6.44 19.00 -6.50
C GLY A 144 -7.83 19.59 -6.29
N SER A 145 -8.29 19.70 -5.04
CA SER A 145 -9.60 20.28 -4.69
C SER A 145 -9.71 21.79 -5.01
N ALA A 146 -8.60 22.52 -5.01
CA ALA A 146 -8.58 23.95 -5.38
C ALA A 146 -8.77 24.19 -6.89
N SER A 147 -8.43 23.21 -7.74
CA SER A 147 -8.55 23.34 -9.20
C SER A 147 -9.97 23.10 -9.74
N GLU A 148 -10.83 22.40 -8.99
CA GLU A 148 -12.23 22.16 -9.38
C GLU A 148 -13.16 23.35 -9.08
N GLY A 149 -12.76 24.27 -8.20
CA GLY A 149 -13.55 25.45 -7.82
C GLY A 149 -13.49 26.63 -8.78
N ALA A 150 -12.59 26.63 -9.77
CA ALA A 150 -12.36 27.77 -10.68
C ALA A 150 -13.05 27.64 -12.06
N GLY A 151 -13.80 26.56 -12.30
CA GLY A 151 -14.38 26.23 -13.60
C GLY A 151 -15.87 26.54 -13.80
N HIS A 152 -16.54 27.18 -12.83
CA HIS A 152 -17.96 27.56 -12.95
C HIS A 152 -18.12 29.05 -12.60
N GLY A 153 -17.90 29.91 -13.59
CA GLY A 153 -18.16 31.34 -13.57
C GLY A 153 -18.66 31.82 -14.92
#